data_AF-A0A838V631-F1
#
_entry.id   AF-A0A838V631-F1
#
_cell.length_a   1.000
_cell.length_b   1.000
_cell.length_c   1.000
_cell.angle_alpha   90.00
_cell.angle_beta   90.00
_cell.angle_gamma   90.00
#
_symmetry.space_group_name_H-M   'P 1'
#
loop_
_entity.id
_entity.type
_entity.pdbx_description
1 polymer ?
#
loop_
_entity_poly.entity_id
_entity_poly.type
_entity_poly.pdbx_seq_one_letter_code
_entity_poly.pdbx_strand_id
1 'polypeptide(L)'
;MPQVDVSQLDITKTNIVVQELIEVTENPRHRYLLEAYDRHRNLEHAGRFEEIFAPEMTVEHPVYRFNMAGQPPIKLEGREQVEPLYRLWAETDQSIFYNESETVAVGDWLITSTMVGYQQTLGSALVAAGVEADEEEMYLVRGRVAMVWPYDERGRLVGENVWEYEPAEHELIRLDSDDLLTTQRAAELLEPLIKPLPPFDDSLLPGPSGSAA
;
A
#
# COMPACT_ATOMS: atom_id res chain seq x y z
N MET A 1 4.09 2.51 26.95
CA MET A 1 4.09 1.80 25.66
C MET A 1 5.54 1.64 25.23
N PRO A 2 5.94 0.49 24.65
CA PRO A 2 7.29 0.37 24.10
C PRO A 2 7.47 1.44 23.03
N GLN A 3 8.54 2.23 23.14
CA GLN A 3 8.90 3.22 22.14
C GLN A 3 9.33 2.48 20.88
N VAL A 4 8.71 2.78 19.74
CA VAL A 4 9.11 2.22 18.44
C VAL A 4 10.52 2.70 18.14
N ASP A 5 11.44 1.76 17.93
CA ASP A 5 12.80 2.08 17.48
C ASP A 5 12.77 2.27 15.96
N VAL A 6 12.62 3.53 15.54
CA VAL A 6 12.53 3.93 14.12
C VAL A 6 13.75 3.46 13.32
N SER A 7 14.92 3.31 13.97
CA SER A 7 16.14 2.82 13.32
C SER A 7 16.07 1.36 12.85
N GLN A 8 15.07 0.60 13.31
CA GLN A 8 14.82 -0.77 12.87
C GLN A 8 13.86 -0.84 11.67
N LEU A 9 13.25 0.27 11.27
CA LEU A 9 12.36 0.32 10.11
C LEU A 9 13.21 0.32 8.83
N ASP A 10 12.92 -0.63 7.96
CA ASP A 10 13.65 -0.85 6.72
C ASP A 10 12.64 -0.98 5.58
N ILE A 11 12.56 0.05 4.74
CA ILE A 11 11.59 0.10 3.64
C ILE A 11 11.74 -1.07 2.66
N THR A 12 12.95 -1.63 2.55
CA THR A 12 13.22 -2.77 1.65
C THR A 12 12.62 -4.09 2.16
N LYS A 13 12.18 -4.11 3.42
CA LYS A 13 11.54 -5.28 4.06
C LYS A 13 10.02 -5.15 4.17
N THR A 14 9.44 -4.00 3.78
CA THR A 14 8.00 -3.75 3.93
C THR A 14 7.13 -4.82 3.27
N ASN A 15 7.58 -5.43 2.16
CA ASN A 15 6.85 -6.47 1.43
C ASN A 15 7.33 -7.91 1.70
N ILE A 16 8.17 -8.16 2.72
CA ILE A 16 8.81 -9.47 2.90
C ILE A 16 7.80 -10.62 3.00
N VAL A 17 6.66 -10.39 3.68
CA VAL A 17 5.58 -11.38 3.81
C VAL A 17 4.95 -11.72 2.46
N VAL A 18 4.79 -10.73 1.58
CA VAL A 18 4.28 -10.96 0.22
C VAL A 18 5.28 -11.79 -0.59
N GLN A 19 6.58 -11.47 -0.47
CA GLN A 19 7.65 -12.17 -1.19
C GLN A 19 7.78 -13.63 -0.75
N GLU A 20 7.73 -13.90 0.55
CA GLU A 20 7.68 -15.26 1.09
C GLU A 20 6.43 -16.03 0.61
N LEU A 21 5.28 -15.35 0.53
CA LEU A 21 4.05 -15.96 0.03
C LEU A 21 4.15 -16.29 -1.47
N ILE A 22 4.80 -15.44 -2.28
CA ILE A 22 5.08 -15.71 -3.70
C ILE A 22 5.87 -17.01 -3.87
N GLU A 23 6.89 -17.25 -3.03
CA GLU A 23 7.76 -18.44 -3.13
C GLU A 23 7.02 -19.76 -2.94
N VAL A 24 6.00 -19.78 -2.09
CA VAL A 24 5.24 -20.99 -1.74
C VAL A 24 3.93 -21.15 -2.52
N THR A 25 3.53 -20.13 -3.30
CA THR A 25 2.26 -20.15 -4.04
C THR A 25 2.39 -20.92 -5.36
N GLU A 26 1.69 -22.04 -5.46
CA GLU A 26 1.69 -22.90 -6.65
C GLU A 26 0.67 -22.47 -7.73
N ASN A 27 -0.45 -21.87 -7.34
CA ASN A 27 -1.47 -21.42 -8.29
C ASN A 27 -0.89 -20.26 -9.13
N PRO A 28 -0.80 -20.41 -10.47
CA PRO A 28 -0.12 -19.43 -11.33
C PRO A 28 -0.81 -18.06 -11.32
N ARG A 29 -2.15 -18.04 -11.25
CA ARG A 29 -2.90 -16.77 -11.12
C ARG A 29 -2.63 -16.10 -9.79
N HIS A 30 -2.68 -16.85 -8.68
CA HIS A 30 -2.41 -16.27 -7.35
C HIS A 30 -1.00 -15.71 -7.27
N ARG A 31 -0.03 -16.43 -7.83
CA ARG A 31 1.34 -15.95 -7.93
C ARG A 31 1.43 -14.66 -8.74
N TYR A 32 0.76 -14.58 -9.90
CA TYR A 32 0.70 -13.37 -10.71
C TYR A 32 0.12 -12.17 -9.92
N LEU A 33 -0.99 -12.38 -9.20
CA LEU A 33 -1.61 -11.31 -8.39
C LEU A 33 -0.69 -10.84 -7.27
N LEU A 34 0.03 -11.75 -6.62
CA LEU A 34 1.00 -11.40 -5.58
C LEU A 34 2.20 -10.63 -6.15
N GLU A 35 2.70 -11.01 -7.33
CA GLU A 35 3.78 -10.27 -8.03
C GLU A 35 3.29 -8.88 -8.45
N ALA A 36 2.03 -8.74 -8.87
CA ALA A 36 1.40 -7.45 -9.14
C ALA A 36 1.25 -6.60 -7.87
N TYR A 37 0.84 -7.20 -6.76
CA TYR A 37 0.73 -6.55 -5.46
C TYR A 37 2.08 -6.08 -4.90
N ASP A 38 3.10 -6.94 -4.94
CA ASP A 38 4.47 -6.57 -4.52
C ASP A 38 5.02 -5.43 -5.38
N ARG A 39 4.88 -5.53 -6.71
CA ARG A 39 5.30 -4.46 -7.64
C ARG A 39 4.57 -3.16 -7.34
N HIS A 40 3.25 -3.18 -7.15
CA HIS A 40 2.45 -1.99 -6.87
C HIS A 40 2.95 -1.28 -5.61
N ARG A 41 3.07 -2.01 -4.49
CA ARG A 41 3.53 -1.43 -3.22
C ARG A 41 4.95 -0.86 -3.34
N ASN A 42 5.86 -1.56 -4.01
CA ASN A 42 7.22 -1.04 -4.21
C ASN A 42 7.23 0.22 -5.10
N LEU A 43 6.39 0.30 -6.14
CA LEU A 43 6.24 1.49 -6.97
C LEU A 43 5.66 2.67 -6.18
N GLU A 44 4.63 2.41 -5.36
CA GLU A 44 4.02 3.39 -4.47
C GLU A 44 5.08 3.96 -3.53
N HIS A 45 5.81 3.08 -2.84
CA HIS A 45 6.83 3.47 -1.87
C HIS A 45 8.03 4.19 -2.50
N ALA A 46 8.31 3.93 -3.78
CA ALA A 46 9.34 4.61 -4.55
C ALA A 46 8.86 5.94 -5.18
N GLY A 47 7.59 6.32 -4.97
CA GLY A 47 6.98 7.47 -5.64
C GLY A 47 6.87 7.33 -7.16
N ARG A 48 7.03 6.11 -7.72
CA ARG A 48 6.91 5.79 -9.15
C ARG A 48 5.46 5.48 -9.53
N PHE A 49 4.55 6.32 -9.07
CA PHE A 49 3.11 6.06 -9.13
C PHE A 49 2.56 6.06 -10.56
N GLU A 50 3.18 6.72 -11.53
CA GLU A 50 2.71 6.69 -12.91
C GLU A 50 2.71 5.26 -13.48
N GLU A 51 3.62 4.40 -13.04
CA GLU A 51 3.70 2.99 -13.45
C GLU A 51 2.59 2.14 -12.82
N ILE A 52 2.04 2.54 -11.67
CA ILE A 52 0.87 1.89 -11.07
C ILE A 52 -0.35 2.03 -11.99
N PHE A 53 -0.47 3.16 -12.68
CA PHE A 53 -1.56 3.42 -13.62
C PHE A 53 -1.28 2.93 -15.04
N ALA A 54 -0.24 2.10 -15.24
CA ALA A 54 -0.05 1.41 -16.50
C ALA A 54 -1.26 0.52 -16.81
N PRO A 55 -1.71 0.40 -18.09
CA PRO A 55 -2.92 -0.35 -18.45
C PRO A 55 -2.93 -1.83 -18.05
N GLU A 56 -1.76 -2.41 -17.79
CA GLU A 56 -1.55 -3.77 -17.31
C GLU A 56 -1.59 -3.90 -15.77
N MET A 57 -1.47 -2.81 -15.02
CA MET A 57 -1.42 -2.79 -13.56
C MET A 57 -2.78 -2.44 -12.94
N THR A 58 -3.43 -1.37 -13.42
CA THR A 58 -4.67 -0.83 -12.85
C THR A 58 -5.72 -0.62 -13.95
N VAL A 59 -6.99 -0.88 -13.64
CA VAL A 59 -8.11 -0.60 -14.57
C VAL A 59 -8.26 0.89 -14.83
N GLU A 60 -9.00 1.25 -15.87
CA GLU A 60 -9.16 2.65 -16.31
C GLU A 60 -9.94 3.50 -15.28
N HIS A 61 -10.89 2.87 -14.56
CA HIS A 61 -11.75 3.51 -13.57
C HIS A 61 -11.65 2.82 -12.21
N PRO A 62 -10.50 2.94 -11.50
CA PRO A 62 -10.34 2.28 -10.22
C PRO A 62 -11.14 2.99 -9.13
N VAL A 63 -11.49 2.29 -8.06
CA VAL A 63 -12.22 2.90 -6.92
C VAL A 63 -11.55 2.60 -5.59
N TYR A 64 -11.08 3.66 -4.94
CA TYR A 64 -10.36 3.60 -3.68
C TYR A 64 -11.25 4.08 -2.53
N ARG A 65 -11.20 3.38 -1.39
CA ARG A 65 -11.92 3.74 -0.15
C ARG A 65 -10.98 3.65 1.02
N PHE A 66 -10.88 4.75 1.76
CA PHE A 66 -10.09 4.83 2.97
C PHE A 66 -10.99 5.17 4.15
N ASN A 67 -10.86 4.39 5.23
CA ASN A 67 -11.53 4.63 6.50
C ASN A 67 -10.50 4.54 7.63
N MET A 68 -9.77 5.63 7.83
CA MET A 68 -8.65 5.71 8.78
C MET A 68 -9.09 6.36 10.08
N ALA A 69 -8.51 5.96 11.21
CA ALA A 69 -8.89 6.54 12.50
C ALA A 69 -8.63 8.04 12.53
N GLY A 70 -9.56 8.79 13.12
CA GLY A 70 -9.45 10.25 13.23
C GLY A 70 -9.72 11.02 11.94
N GLN A 71 -9.98 10.35 10.81
CA GLN A 71 -10.20 11.00 9.51
C GLN A 71 -11.62 10.73 8.98
N PRO A 72 -12.24 11.66 8.24
CA PRO A 72 -13.47 11.36 7.53
C PRO A 72 -13.25 10.29 6.46
N PRO A 73 -14.20 9.36 6.22
CA PRO A 73 -14.06 8.38 5.16
C PRO A 73 -13.88 9.04 3.78
N ILE A 74 -12.91 8.55 3.01
CA ILE A 74 -12.59 9.06 1.67
C ILE A 74 -13.00 8.01 0.65
N LYS A 75 -13.59 8.47 -0.46
CA LYS A 75 -13.82 7.65 -1.66
C LYS A 75 -13.27 8.41 -2.87
N LEU A 76 -12.41 7.76 -3.63
CA LEU A 76 -11.85 8.29 -4.88
C LEU A 76 -12.28 7.39 -6.04
N GLU A 77 -12.81 7.99 -7.09
CA GLU A 77 -13.36 7.29 -8.25
C GLU A 77 -12.65 7.72 -9.54
N GLY A 78 -12.04 6.75 -10.21
CA GLY A 78 -11.31 6.97 -11.45
C GLY A 78 -9.91 7.54 -11.24
N ARG A 79 -9.08 7.39 -12.27
CA ARG A 79 -7.69 7.85 -12.26
C ARG A 79 -7.54 9.34 -11.92
N GLU A 80 -8.48 10.18 -12.38
CA GLU A 80 -8.47 11.63 -12.12
C GLU A 80 -8.52 11.99 -10.63
N GLN A 81 -9.10 11.13 -9.78
CA GLN A 81 -9.17 11.35 -8.33
C GLN A 81 -8.08 10.61 -7.56
N VAL A 82 -7.65 9.45 -8.07
CA VAL A 82 -6.64 8.61 -7.39
C VAL A 82 -5.22 9.09 -7.66
N GLU A 83 -4.88 9.45 -8.91
CA GLU A 83 -3.51 9.87 -9.27
C GLU A 83 -3.01 11.10 -8.49
N PRO A 84 -3.83 12.16 -8.26
CA PRO A 84 -3.38 13.30 -7.46
C PRO A 84 -3.01 12.95 -6.01
N LEU A 85 -3.64 11.92 -5.42
CA LEU A 85 -3.29 11.47 -4.07
C LEU A 85 -1.88 10.85 -4.06
N TYR A 86 -1.60 9.94 -4.99
CA TYR A 86 -0.28 9.34 -5.12
C TYR A 86 0.80 10.38 -5.45
N ARG A 87 0.48 11.35 -6.31
CA ARG A 87 1.37 12.48 -6.63
C ARG A 87 1.69 13.30 -5.39
N LEU A 88 0.68 13.66 -4.61
CA LEU A 88 0.86 14.36 -3.35
C LEU A 88 1.80 13.58 -2.43
N TRP A 89 1.57 12.28 -2.23
CA TRP A 89 2.41 11.45 -1.38
C TRP A 89 3.87 11.38 -1.86
N ALA A 90 4.09 11.22 -3.16
CA ALA A 90 5.43 11.21 -3.73
C ALA A 90 6.16 12.56 -3.56
N GLU A 91 5.47 13.68 -3.81
CA GLU A 91 6.04 15.04 -3.75
C GLU A 91 6.31 15.54 -2.33
N THR A 92 5.73 14.88 -1.30
CA THR A 92 5.81 15.32 0.11
C THR A 92 6.43 14.29 1.05
N ASP A 93 7.14 13.28 0.50
CA ASP A 93 7.77 12.20 1.28
C ASP A 93 6.78 11.37 2.14
N GLN A 94 5.49 11.40 1.78
CA GLN A 94 4.42 10.64 2.43
C GLN A 94 4.09 9.31 1.74
N SER A 95 4.88 8.95 0.73
CA SER A 95 4.85 7.64 0.07
C SER A 95 5.59 6.57 0.87
N ILE A 96 6.14 6.89 2.04
CA ILE A 96 6.94 5.96 2.82
C ILE A 96 6.08 5.17 3.81
N PHE A 97 6.03 3.85 3.60
CA PHE A 97 5.29 2.92 4.44
C PHE A 97 6.19 1.80 4.99
N TYR A 98 5.91 1.39 6.22
CA TYR A 98 6.60 0.28 6.89
C TYR A 98 5.59 -0.69 7.49
N ASN A 99 5.96 -1.96 7.59
CA ASN A 99 5.17 -2.99 8.25
C ASN A 99 5.90 -3.53 9.49
N GLU A 100 5.25 -3.47 10.65
CA GLU A 100 5.69 -4.16 11.87
C GLU A 100 5.33 -5.64 11.81
N SER A 101 4.11 -5.92 11.35
CA SER A 101 3.58 -7.27 11.15
C SER A 101 2.54 -7.24 10.05
N GLU A 102 2.44 -8.31 9.27
CA GLU A 102 1.45 -8.45 8.20
C GLU A 102 1.02 -9.91 8.05
N THR A 103 -0.24 -10.13 7.72
CA THR A 103 -0.77 -11.40 7.23
C THR A 103 -1.46 -11.15 5.90
N VAL A 104 -1.10 -11.93 4.88
CA VAL A 104 -1.62 -11.78 3.52
C VAL A 104 -2.33 -13.06 3.09
N ALA A 105 -3.47 -12.91 2.42
CA ALA A 105 -4.17 -13.98 1.73
C ALA A 105 -4.50 -13.55 0.30
N VAL A 106 -4.39 -14.49 -0.63
CA VAL A 106 -4.71 -14.31 -2.05
C VAL A 106 -5.82 -15.26 -2.46
N GLY A 107 -6.75 -14.76 -3.27
CA GLY A 107 -7.75 -15.55 -3.97
C GLY A 107 -7.82 -15.16 -5.45
N ASP A 108 -8.75 -15.76 -6.19
CA ASP A 108 -8.85 -15.54 -7.64
C ASP A 108 -9.19 -14.09 -8.03
N TRP A 109 -9.80 -13.33 -7.12
CA TRP A 109 -10.36 -12.01 -7.43
C TRP A 109 -9.87 -10.90 -6.50
N LEU A 110 -9.12 -11.25 -5.46
CA LEU A 110 -8.67 -10.26 -4.49
C LEU A 110 -7.44 -10.74 -3.72
N ILE A 111 -6.70 -9.77 -3.22
CA ILE A 111 -5.75 -9.95 -2.10
C ILE A 111 -6.33 -9.24 -0.90
N THR A 112 -6.23 -9.87 0.27
CA THR A 112 -6.49 -9.20 1.55
C THR A 112 -5.25 -9.23 2.42
N SER A 113 -5.02 -8.17 3.16
CA SER A 113 -4.02 -8.17 4.22
C SER A 113 -4.56 -7.55 5.51
N THR A 114 -4.00 -7.99 6.63
CA THR A 114 -4.09 -7.28 7.91
C THR A 114 -2.67 -6.99 8.38
N MET A 115 -2.44 -5.79 8.89
CA MET A 115 -1.11 -5.36 9.29
C MET A 115 -1.14 -4.41 10.48
N VAL A 116 -0.02 -4.35 11.17
CA VAL A 116 0.37 -3.16 11.93
C VAL A 116 1.38 -2.43 11.07
N GLY A 117 1.00 -1.24 10.61
CA GLY A 117 1.77 -0.47 9.64
C GLY A 117 2.04 0.95 10.10
N TYR A 118 2.99 1.57 9.44
CA TYR A 118 3.37 2.97 9.62
C TYR A 118 3.32 3.70 8.28
N GLN A 119 2.92 4.96 8.29
CA GLN A 119 3.09 5.88 7.18
C GLN A 119 3.78 7.16 7.65
N GLN A 120 4.76 7.65 6.88
CA GLN A 120 5.26 9.02 7.06
C GLN A 120 4.20 10.02 6.61
N THR A 121 3.80 10.93 7.50
CA THR A 121 2.74 11.90 7.25
C THR A 121 3.15 13.27 7.74
N LEU A 122 3.01 14.28 6.89
CA LEU A 122 3.32 15.66 7.24
C LEU A 122 2.24 16.19 8.18
N GLY A 123 2.64 16.94 9.20
CA GLY A 123 1.71 17.47 10.20
C GLY A 123 0.60 18.33 9.62
N SER A 124 0.87 19.08 8.54
CA SER A 124 -0.18 19.85 7.85
C SER A 124 -1.29 18.96 7.27
N ALA A 125 -0.97 17.74 6.81
CA ALA A 125 -1.98 16.77 6.37
C ALA A 125 -2.80 16.23 7.55
N LEU A 126 -2.15 16.01 8.71
CA LEU A 126 -2.83 15.61 9.95
C LEU A 126 -3.77 16.70 10.47
N VAL A 127 -3.32 17.95 10.49
CA VAL A 127 -4.13 19.11 10.88
C VAL A 127 -5.32 19.30 9.94
N ALA A 128 -5.12 19.15 8.63
CA ALA A 128 -6.21 19.19 7.65
C ALA A 128 -7.25 18.07 7.89
N ALA A 129 -6.81 16.93 8.44
CA ALA A 129 -7.68 15.82 8.83
C ALA A 129 -8.29 15.98 10.24
N GLY A 130 -7.98 17.05 10.98
CA GLY A 130 -8.52 17.33 12.31
C GLY A 130 -7.73 16.72 13.47
N VAL A 131 -6.51 16.24 13.22
CA VAL A 131 -5.59 15.71 14.24
C VAL A 131 -4.69 16.84 14.75
N GLU A 132 -4.46 16.90 16.06
CA GLU A 132 -3.55 17.89 16.66
C GLU A 132 -2.09 17.50 16.37
N ALA A 133 -1.41 18.32 15.56
CA ALA A 133 -0.01 18.15 15.17
C ALA A 133 0.63 19.50 14.84
N ASP A 134 1.97 19.57 14.90
CA ASP A 134 2.73 20.69 14.34
C ASP A 134 2.79 20.57 12.81
N GLU A 135 2.31 21.58 12.08
CA GLU A 135 2.13 21.55 10.62
C GLU A 135 3.43 21.34 9.82
N GLU A 136 4.57 21.78 10.36
CA GLU A 136 5.88 21.75 9.69
C GLU A 136 6.67 20.47 9.96
N GLU A 137 6.19 19.62 10.86
CA GLU A 137 6.89 18.43 11.32
C GLU A 137 6.40 17.16 10.60
N MET A 138 7.29 16.18 10.47
CA MET A 138 6.94 14.85 9.94
C MET A 138 6.65 13.89 11.07
N TYR A 139 5.71 12.98 10.85
CA TYR A 139 5.31 11.96 11.82
C TYR A 139 5.29 10.57 11.19
N LEU A 140 5.50 9.53 11.98
CA LEU A 140 5.01 8.19 11.68
C LEU A 140 3.64 8.01 12.30
N VAL A 141 2.65 7.79 11.46
CA VAL A 141 1.30 7.38 11.86
C VAL A 141 1.28 5.86 11.90
N ARG A 142 1.16 5.30 13.10
CA ARG A 142 1.04 3.85 13.33
C ARG A 142 -0.42 3.46 13.48
N GLY A 143 -0.84 2.38 12.84
CA GLY A 143 -2.20 1.86 12.99
C GLY A 143 -2.35 0.37 12.65
N ARG A 144 -3.45 -0.22 13.13
CA ARG A 144 -3.88 -1.57 12.71
C ARG A 144 -4.78 -1.46 11.50
N VAL A 145 -4.27 -1.87 10.35
CA VAL A 145 -4.94 -1.68 9.06
C VAL A 145 -5.33 -3.03 8.47
N ALA A 146 -6.50 -3.08 7.85
CA ALA A 146 -6.87 -4.17 6.99
C ALA A 146 -7.20 -3.62 5.60
N MET A 147 -6.84 -4.41 4.58
CA MET A 147 -6.89 -4.01 3.19
C MET A 147 -7.56 -5.10 2.35
N VAL A 148 -8.34 -4.68 1.35
CA VAL A 148 -8.92 -5.54 0.32
C VAL A 148 -8.63 -4.92 -1.05
N TRP A 149 -7.90 -5.65 -1.87
CA TRP A 149 -7.41 -5.28 -3.18
C TRP A 149 -8.08 -6.16 -4.24
N PRO A 150 -9.24 -5.74 -4.80
CA PRO A 150 -9.91 -6.46 -5.87
C PRO A 150 -9.15 -6.36 -7.20
N TYR A 151 -9.15 -7.45 -7.97
CA TYR A 151 -8.55 -7.55 -9.30
C TYR A 151 -9.57 -7.99 -10.35
N ASP A 152 -9.38 -7.58 -11.60
CA ASP A 152 -10.19 -8.06 -12.72
C ASP A 152 -9.70 -9.42 -13.25
N GLU A 153 -10.36 -9.95 -14.29
CA GLU A 153 -10.00 -11.24 -14.89
C GLU A 153 -8.57 -11.24 -15.46
N ARG A 154 -8.03 -10.07 -15.82
CA ARG A 154 -6.68 -9.88 -16.36
C ARG A 154 -5.64 -9.57 -15.29
N GLY A 155 -6.04 -9.61 -14.01
CA GLY A 155 -5.14 -9.34 -12.89
C GLY A 155 -4.80 -7.86 -12.71
N ARG A 156 -5.61 -6.95 -13.28
CA ARG A 156 -5.47 -5.50 -13.07
C ARG A 156 -6.20 -5.08 -11.81
N LEU A 157 -5.60 -4.20 -11.02
CA LEU A 157 -6.18 -3.66 -9.80
C LEU A 157 -7.46 -2.86 -10.13
N VAL A 158 -8.57 -3.23 -9.49
CA VAL A 158 -9.87 -2.57 -9.60
C VAL A 158 -10.00 -1.42 -8.58
N GLY A 159 -9.20 -1.45 -7.53
CA GLY A 159 -9.13 -0.40 -6.53
C GLY A 159 -8.70 -0.96 -5.18
N GLU A 160 -8.92 -0.18 -4.14
CA GLU A 160 -8.47 -0.52 -2.79
C GLU A 160 -9.56 -0.19 -1.77
N ASN A 161 -9.71 -1.04 -0.76
CA ASN A 161 -10.51 -0.72 0.41
C ASN A 161 -9.61 -0.91 1.62
N VAL A 162 -9.29 0.18 2.30
CA VAL A 162 -8.34 0.23 3.40
C VAL A 162 -9.07 0.80 4.61
N TRP A 163 -8.99 0.09 5.72
CA TRP A 163 -9.62 0.53 6.96
C TRP A 163 -8.74 0.26 8.16
N GLU A 164 -8.70 1.23 9.06
CA GLU A 164 -8.14 1.04 10.38
C GLU A 164 -9.22 0.46 11.30
N TYR A 165 -8.95 -0.68 11.92
CA TYR A 165 -9.98 -1.43 12.67
C TYR A 165 -9.77 -1.45 14.19
N GLU A 166 -8.67 -0.88 14.69
CA GLU A 166 -8.41 -0.73 16.13
C GLU A 166 -7.90 0.69 16.44
N PRO A 167 -8.78 1.71 16.44
CA PRO A 167 -8.39 3.11 16.67
C PRO A 167 -7.73 3.35 18.03
N ALA A 168 -7.92 2.47 19.02
CA ALA A 168 -7.30 2.59 20.33
C ALA A 168 -5.79 2.30 20.32
N GLU A 169 -5.28 1.64 19.26
CA GLU A 169 -3.85 1.37 19.04
C GLU A 169 -3.21 2.37 18.05
N HIS A 170 -3.95 3.40 17.62
CA HIS A 170 -3.44 4.47 16.79
C HIS A 170 -2.40 5.30 17.55
N GLU A 171 -1.21 5.46 16.98
CA GLU A 171 -0.14 6.25 17.59
C GLU A 171 0.44 7.24 16.59
N LEU A 172 0.67 8.47 17.06
CA LEU A 172 1.34 9.52 16.32
C LEU A 172 2.73 9.73 16.90
N ILE A 173 3.77 9.42 16.13
CA ILE A 173 5.17 9.46 16.56
C ILE A 173 5.87 10.56 15.78
N ARG A 174 6.33 11.62 16.43
CA ARG A 174 7.13 12.66 15.76
C ARG A 174 8.46 12.06 15.29
N LEU A 175 8.82 12.32 14.04
CA LEU A 175 10.09 11.88 13.46
C LEU A 175 11.18 12.94 13.67
N ASP A 176 12.36 12.48 14.07
CA ASP A 176 13.57 13.29 13.99
C ASP A 176 14.02 13.42 12.53
N SER A 177 14.68 14.53 12.18
CA SER A 177 15.13 14.78 10.80
C SER A 177 16.09 13.72 10.26
N ASP A 178 16.85 13.10 11.16
CA ASP A 178 17.85 12.07 10.81
C ASP A 178 17.19 10.71 10.49
N ASP A 179 15.94 10.51 10.93
CA ASP A 179 15.14 9.30 10.66
C ASP A 179 14.21 9.46 9.46
N LEU A 180 14.12 10.67 8.89
CA LEU A 180 13.25 10.96 7.76
C LEU A 180 13.80 10.31 6.48
N LEU A 181 12.99 9.44 5.87
CA LEU A 181 13.29 8.89 4.55
C LEU A 181 12.59 9.72 3.48
N THR A 182 13.34 10.18 2.48
CA THR A 182 12.75 10.87 1.32
C THR A 182 12.27 9.89 0.26
N THR A 183 11.25 10.27 -0.53
CA THR A 183 10.76 9.50 -1.69
C THR A 183 11.91 9.18 -2.65
N GLN A 184 12.81 10.14 -2.90
CA GLN A 184 13.97 9.92 -3.77
C GLN A 184 14.88 8.81 -3.22
N ARG A 185 15.17 8.81 -1.92
CA ARG A 185 16.03 7.80 -1.32
C ARG A 185 15.34 6.43 -1.27
N ALA A 186 14.03 6.41 -1.01
CA ALA A 186 13.22 5.21 -1.11
C ALA A 186 13.27 4.60 -2.52
N ALA A 187 13.15 5.42 -3.57
CA ALA A 187 13.27 4.96 -4.95
C ALA A 187 14.62 4.28 -5.22
N GLU A 188 15.73 4.85 -4.77
CA GLU A 188 17.06 4.24 -4.91
C GLU A 188 17.17 2.88 -4.21
N LEU A 189 16.59 2.76 -3.01
CA LEU A 189 16.62 1.53 -2.21
C LEU A 189 15.73 0.43 -2.80
N LEU A 190 14.57 0.82 -3.36
CA LEU A 190 13.56 -0.09 -3.87
C LEU A 190 13.75 -0.47 -5.34
N GLU A 191 14.54 0.29 -6.11
CA GLU A 191 14.87 -0.01 -7.52
C GLU A 191 15.21 -1.48 -7.78
N PRO A 192 16.10 -2.16 -7.01
CA PRO A 192 16.40 -3.57 -7.25
C PRO A 192 15.22 -4.51 -6.96
N LEU A 193 14.21 -4.09 -6.22
CA LEU A 193 13.04 -4.89 -5.84
C LEU A 193 11.87 -4.72 -6.82
N ILE A 194 11.81 -3.62 -7.57
CA ILE A 194 10.76 -3.35 -8.56
C ILE A 194 10.99 -4.22 -9.81
N LYS A 195 10.39 -5.41 -9.84
CA LYS A 195 10.46 -6.32 -10.99
C LYS A 195 9.32 -6.06 -11.98
N PRO A 196 9.54 -6.22 -13.30
CA PRO A 196 8.44 -6.22 -14.25
C PRO A 196 7.51 -7.41 -13.98
N LEU A 197 6.22 -7.25 -14.31
CA LEU A 197 5.30 -8.37 -14.25
C LEU A 197 5.69 -9.45 -15.27
N PRO A 198 5.46 -10.73 -14.96
CA PRO A 198 5.47 -11.76 -15.99
C PRO A 198 4.42 -11.46 -17.06
N PRO A 199 4.59 -11.96 -18.29
CA PRO A 199 3.58 -11.81 -19.33
C PRO A 199 2.26 -12.46 -18.89
N PHE A 200 1.15 -11.78 -19.17
CA PHE A 200 -0.17 -12.35 -18.96
C PHE A 200 -0.53 -13.30 -20.11
N ASP A 201 -1.11 -14.46 -19.79
CA ASP A 201 -1.73 -15.37 -20.75
C ASP A 201 -3.00 -16.02 -20.16
N ASP A 202 -3.78 -16.68 -21.01
CA ASP A 202 -5.11 -17.22 -20.66
C ASP A 202 -5.05 -18.33 -19.58
N SER A 203 -3.89 -18.92 -19.28
CA SER A 203 -3.74 -19.85 -18.15
C SER A 203 -3.89 -19.17 -16.79
N LEU A 204 -3.80 -17.85 -16.76
CA LEU A 204 -3.97 -17.02 -15.56
C LEU A 204 -5.41 -16.56 -15.36
N LEU A 205 -6.34 -16.90 -16.25
CA LEU A 205 -7.75 -16.59 -16.06
C LEU A 205 -8.28 -17.25 -14.77
N PRO A 206 -9.20 -16.59 -14.05
CA PRO A 206 -9.77 -17.14 -12.83
C PRO A 206 -10.49 -18.46 -13.12
N GLY A 207 -10.50 -19.37 -12.14
CA GLY A 207 -11.33 -20.56 -12.22
C GLY A 207 -12.80 -20.18 -12.35
N PRO A 208 -13.69 -21.09 -12.81
CA PRO A 208 -15.12 -20.84 -12.81
C PRO A 208 -15.52 -20.41 -11.40
N SER A 209 -16.02 -19.18 -11.25
CA SER A 209 -16.52 -18.66 -9.98
C SER A 209 -17.54 -19.66 -9.47
N GLY A 210 -17.18 -20.46 -8.45
CA GLY A 210 -18.09 -21.40 -7.85
C GLY A 210 -19.36 -20.64 -7.52
N SER A 211 -20.51 -21.13 -8.00
CA SER A 211 -21.79 -20.60 -7.56
C SER A 211 -21.77 -20.66 -6.04
N ALA A 212 -21.74 -19.51 -5.39
CA ALA A 212 -21.99 -19.43 -3.96
C ALA A 212 -23.35 -20.12 -3.73
N ALA A 213 -23.29 -21.30 -3.12
CA ALA A 213 -24.46 -22.02 -2.63
C ALA A 213 -24.95 -21.38 -1.34
#